data_AF-A0A921B3X2-F1
#
_entry.id   AF-A0A921B3X2-F1
#
_cell.length_a   1.000
_cell.length_b   1.000
_cell.length_c   1.000
_cell.angle_alpha   90.00
_cell.angle_beta   90.00
_cell.angle_gamma   90.00
#
_symmetry.space_group_name_H-M   'P 1'
#
loop_
_entity.id
_entity.type
_entity.pdbx_description
1 polymer ?
#
loop_
_entity_poly.entity_id
_entity_poly.type
_entity_poly.pdbx_seq_one_letter_code
_entity_poly.pdbx_strand_id
1 'polypeptide(L)'
;RAVAKSEPPYPTLLATAQAQQVFNAEGIPGTLISYYAPQLFNGVAVGGYHSHFLAANHDFGGHVLDYTVDNADVQIQAFTSLEQHFPVDDPDFMAHDFAADNIAADIEQSEK
;
A
#
# COMPACT_ATOMS: atom_id res chain seq x y z
N ARG A 1 5.24 -8.62 1.16
CA ARG A 1 3.93 -9.25 1.45
C ARG A 1 3.01 -9.19 0.23
N ALA A 2 2.04 -10.10 0.13
CA ALA A 2 0.96 -10.02 -0.85
C ALA A 2 -0.39 -10.35 -0.19
N VAL A 3 -1.38 -9.52 -0.48
CA VAL A 3 -2.75 -9.68 -0.02
C VAL A 3 -3.49 -10.68 -0.91
N ALA A 4 -4.18 -11.65 -0.31
CA ALA A 4 -5.02 -12.58 -1.05
C ALA A 4 -6.31 -11.91 -1.53
N LYS A 5 -6.86 -12.42 -2.63
CA LYS A 5 -8.18 -12.00 -3.10
C LYS A 5 -9.22 -12.27 -2.00
N SER A 6 -10.03 -11.26 -1.70
CA SER A 6 -11.16 -11.34 -0.78
C SER A 6 -12.48 -11.52 -1.54
N GLU A 7 -13.48 -12.10 -0.88
CA GLU A 7 -14.84 -12.30 -1.40
C GLU A 7 -15.88 -11.69 -0.44
N PRO A 8 -17.06 -11.26 -0.90
CA PRO A 8 -18.13 -10.76 -0.04
C PRO A 8 -18.64 -11.80 0.97
N PRO A 9 -19.01 -11.39 2.21
CA PRO A 9 -18.85 -10.05 2.77
C PRO A 9 -17.37 -9.74 3.01
N TYR A 10 -16.90 -8.58 2.53
CA TYR A 10 -15.48 -8.27 2.56
C TYR A 10 -14.97 -8.10 4.00
N PRO A 11 -13.81 -8.69 4.34
CA PRO A 11 -13.14 -8.42 5.60
C PRO A 11 -12.62 -6.98 5.64
N THR A 12 -12.32 -6.49 6.85
CA THR A 12 -11.62 -5.21 7.00
C THR A 12 -10.21 -5.26 6.41
N LEU A 13 -9.61 -4.11 6.13
CA LEU A 13 -8.23 -4.02 5.66
C LEU A 13 -7.28 -4.73 6.64
N LEU A 14 -7.46 -4.49 7.95
CA LEU A 14 -6.65 -5.12 8.99
C LEU A 14 -6.79 -6.64 9.00
N ALA A 15 -8.01 -7.17 8.92
CA ALA A 15 -8.22 -8.62 8.88
C ALA A 15 -7.59 -9.25 7.63
N THR A 16 -7.64 -8.54 6.51
CA THR A 16 -6.99 -8.94 5.26
C THR A 16 -5.47 -8.95 5.38
N ALA A 17 -4.89 -7.90 5.97
CA ALA A 17 -3.45 -7.81 6.21
C ALA A 17 -2.97 -8.89 7.19
N GLN A 18 -3.74 -9.22 8.22
CA GLN A 18 -3.39 -10.32 9.15
C GLN A 18 -3.38 -11.70 8.48
N ALA A 19 -4.18 -11.90 7.43
CA ALA A 19 -4.21 -13.14 6.65
C ALA A 19 -3.20 -13.17 5.48
N GLN A 20 -2.40 -12.11 5.31
CA GLN A 20 -1.49 -11.97 4.18
C GLN A 20 -0.33 -12.95 4.22
N GLN A 21 0.27 -13.17 3.04
CA GLN A 21 1.49 -13.95 2.95
C GLN A 21 2.71 -13.02 2.99
N VAL A 22 3.66 -13.33 3.87
CA VAL A 22 4.96 -12.64 3.97
C VAL A 22 6.03 -13.52 3.35
N PHE A 23 6.89 -12.91 2.54
CA PHE A 23 7.95 -13.57 1.81
C PHE A 23 9.23 -12.78 2.00
N ASN A 24 10.36 -13.47 2.06
CA ASN A 24 11.69 -12.88 2.11
C ASN A 24 12.50 -13.42 0.94
N ALA A 25 13.34 -12.57 0.35
CA ALA A 25 14.26 -12.95 -0.70
C ALA A 25 15.49 -12.04 -0.64
N GLU A 26 16.64 -12.57 -1.04
CA GLU A 26 17.94 -11.91 -0.93
C GLU A 26 18.64 -11.90 -2.28
N GLY A 27 19.47 -10.88 -2.54
CA GLY A 27 20.29 -10.79 -3.75
C GLY A 27 19.49 -10.71 -5.06
N ILE A 28 18.22 -10.30 -4.99
CA ILE A 28 17.33 -10.18 -6.15
C ILE A 28 17.39 -8.77 -6.75
N PRO A 29 17.85 -8.61 -8.01
CA PRO A 29 17.77 -7.33 -8.70
C PRO A 29 16.32 -7.02 -9.07
N GLY A 30 15.94 -5.75 -9.03
CA GLY A 30 14.60 -5.32 -9.39
C GLY A 30 14.39 -3.82 -9.22
N THR A 31 13.13 -3.43 -9.26
CA THR A 31 12.72 -2.03 -9.14
C THR A 31 11.87 -1.86 -7.89
N LEU A 32 12.27 -0.91 -7.04
CA LEU A 32 11.46 -0.39 -5.95
C LEU A 32 10.72 0.86 -6.43
N ILE A 33 9.40 0.87 -6.31
CA ILE A 33 8.57 2.05 -6.57
C ILE A 33 7.96 2.49 -5.24
N SER A 34 8.10 3.76 -4.92
CA SER A 34 7.63 4.33 -3.67
C SER A 34 7.02 5.70 -3.89
N TYR A 35 6.03 6.06 -3.08
CA TYR A 35 5.63 7.43 -2.88
C TYR A 35 5.85 7.84 -1.42
N TYR A 36 6.02 9.14 -1.20
CA TYR A 36 5.96 9.74 0.13
C TYR A 36 4.74 10.65 0.23
N ALA A 37 3.88 10.41 1.21
CA ALA A 37 2.78 11.31 1.54
C ALA A 37 3.05 12.01 2.89
N PRO A 38 2.97 13.36 2.95
CA PRO A 38 2.97 14.06 4.24
C PRO A 38 1.90 13.50 5.19
N GLN A 39 2.18 13.51 6.50
CA GLN A 39 1.27 12.95 7.51
C GLN A 39 -0.15 13.56 7.45
N LEU A 40 -0.29 14.80 6.98
CA LEU A 40 -1.57 15.46 6.74
C LEU A 40 -2.50 14.66 5.81
N PHE A 41 -1.94 13.86 4.89
CA PHE A 41 -2.68 13.06 3.92
C PHE A 41 -2.86 11.59 4.35
N ASN A 42 -2.56 11.25 5.60
CA ASN A 42 -2.83 9.91 6.11
C ASN A 42 -4.35 9.66 6.16
N GLY A 43 -4.83 8.67 5.39
CA GLY A 43 -6.24 8.43 5.13
C GLY A 43 -6.53 8.42 3.63
N VAL A 44 -6.30 9.55 2.94
CA VAL A 44 -6.40 9.61 1.47
C VAL A 44 -5.23 8.88 0.78
N ALA A 45 -4.11 8.77 1.49
CA ALA A 45 -2.95 7.94 1.16
C ALA A 45 -2.42 7.29 2.46
N VAL A 46 -1.29 6.58 2.36
CA VAL A 46 -0.54 6.12 3.53
C VAL A 46 0.51 7.17 3.90
N GLY A 47 0.39 7.76 5.08
CA GLY A 47 1.36 8.75 5.57
C GLY A 47 2.76 8.16 5.72
N GLY A 48 3.77 8.87 5.22
CA GLY A 48 5.14 8.36 5.14
C GLY A 48 5.42 7.69 3.79
N TYR A 49 6.31 6.69 3.80
CA TYR A 49 6.66 5.93 2.60
C TYR A 49 5.75 4.72 2.42
N HIS A 50 5.29 4.52 1.19
CA HIS A 50 4.56 3.32 0.78
C HIS A 50 5.28 2.74 -0.44
N SER A 51 5.89 1.56 -0.25
CA SER A 51 6.83 1.01 -1.23
C SER A 51 6.39 -0.36 -1.71
N HIS A 52 6.46 -0.57 -3.03
CA HIS A 52 6.28 -1.88 -3.66
C HIS A 52 7.56 -2.25 -4.43
N PHE A 53 7.84 -3.54 -4.52
CA PHE A 53 8.99 -4.09 -5.25
C PHE A 53 8.54 -5.05 -6.34
N LEU A 54 9.28 -5.08 -7.44
CA LEU A 54 9.16 -6.08 -8.50
C LEU A 54 10.55 -6.52 -8.95
N ALA A 55 10.82 -7.82 -8.89
CA ALA A 55 12.06 -8.42 -9.36
C ALA A 55 12.23 -8.27 -10.88
N ALA A 56 13.47 -8.19 -11.38
CA ALA A 56 13.76 -7.93 -12.79
C ALA A 56 13.23 -9.00 -13.76
N ASN A 57 13.06 -10.24 -13.29
CA ASN A 57 12.47 -11.37 -14.00
C ASN A 57 10.93 -11.46 -13.83
N HIS A 58 10.33 -10.55 -13.06
CA HIS A 58 8.89 -10.44 -12.79
C HIS A 58 8.24 -11.66 -12.11
N ASP A 59 9.00 -12.54 -11.45
CA ASP A 59 8.44 -13.70 -10.73
C ASP A 59 8.25 -13.48 -9.22
N PHE A 60 8.79 -12.37 -8.70
CA PHE A 60 8.71 -12.00 -7.29
C PHE A 60 8.40 -10.50 -7.15
N GLY A 61 7.54 -10.17 -6.19
CA GLY A 61 7.20 -8.79 -5.89
C GLY A 61 6.10 -8.66 -4.85
N GLY A 62 5.71 -7.42 -4.58
CA GLY A 62 4.62 -7.09 -3.67
C GLY A 62 4.89 -5.83 -2.85
N HIS A 63 4.07 -5.64 -1.83
CA HIS A 63 4.25 -4.55 -0.87
C HIS A 63 5.44 -4.84 0.06
N VAL A 64 6.29 -3.84 0.28
CA VAL A 64 7.56 -3.95 1.00
C VAL A 64 7.37 -3.55 2.46
N LEU A 65 7.75 -4.43 3.37
CA LEU A 65 7.75 -4.17 4.82
C LEU A 65 9.13 -3.71 5.31
N ASP A 66 10.18 -4.31 4.77
CA ASP A 66 11.57 -3.98 5.07
C ASP A 66 12.46 -4.36 3.87
N TYR A 67 13.61 -3.70 3.74
CA TYR A 67 14.60 -3.98 2.71
C TYR A 67 15.97 -3.41 3.05
N THR A 68 17.01 -4.06 2.54
CA THR A 68 18.37 -3.52 2.47
C THR A 68 18.79 -3.40 1.02
N VAL A 69 19.52 -2.35 0.68
CA VAL A 69 19.99 -2.10 -0.68
C VAL A 69 21.51 -2.21 -0.73
N ASP A 70 22.02 -3.05 -1.62
CA ASP A 70 23.45 -3.11 -1.90
C ASP A 70 23.89 -1.93 -2.77
N ASN A 71 23.26 -1.76 -3.92
CA ASN A 71 23.48 -0.65 -4.86
C ASN A 71 22.17 -0.30 -5.58
N ALA A 72 21.87 0.98 -5.77
CA ALA A 72 20.70 1.43 -6.53
C ALA A 72 20.93 2.79 -7.18
N ASP A 73 20.33 2.98 -8.36
CA ASP A 73 20.13 4.29 -8.96
C ASP A 73 18.76 4.83 -8.51
N VAL A 74 18.76 6.02 -7.91
CA VAL A 74 17.54 6.62 -7.35
C VAL A 74 17.10 7.83 -8.18
N GLN A 75 15.82 7.84 -8.55
CA GLN A 75 15.16 8.97 -9.19
C GLN A 75 14.01 9.44 -8.32
N ILE A 76 13.84 10.76 -8.21
CA ILE A 76 12.80 11.39 -7.38
C ILE A 76 12.01 12.36 -8.26
N GLN A 77 10.69 12.27 -8.15
CA GLN A 77 9.77 13.24 -8.74
C GLN A 77 9.02 13.96 -7.62
N ALA A 78 9.16 15.28 -7.56
CA ALA A 78 8.37 16.10 -6.64
C ALA A 78 7.01 16.42 -7.26
N PHE A 79 5.94 16.20 -6.51
CA PHE A 79 4.58 16.56 -6.90
C PHE A 79 4.14 17.85 -6.20
N THR A 80 3.52 18.75 -6.94
CA THR A 80 2.93 19.99 -6.40
C THR A 80 1.41 19.94 -6.30
N SER A 81 0.80 18.84 -6.75
CA SER A 81 -0.65 18.64 -6.79
C SER A 81 -1.00 17.23 -6.35
N LEU A 82 -2.13 17.10 -5.65
CA LEU A 82 -2.79 15.83 -5.35
C LEU A 82 -4.17 15.88 -6.00
N GLU A 83 -4.40 15.00 -6.98
CA GLU A 83 -5.69 14.86 -7.64
C GLU A 83 -6.38 13.60 -7.11
N GLN A 84 -7.51 13.76 -6.44
CA GLN A 84 -8.32 12.65 -5.92
C GLN A 84 -9.55 12.47 -6.81
N HIS A 85 -9.67 11.29 -7.41
CA HIS A 85 -10.86 10.86 -8.14
C HIS A 85 -11.75 10.00 -7.24
N PHE A 86 -13.06 10.24 -7.23
CA PHE A 86 -14.00 9.52 -6.37
C PHE A 86 -14.85 8.52 -7.18
N PRO A 87 -15.12 7.31 -6.66
CA PRO A 87 -15.94 6.31 -7.33
C PRO A 87 -17.44 6.58 -7.11
N VAL A 88 -17.95 7.69 -7.67
CA VAL A 88 -19.33 8.16 -7.41
C VAL A 88 -20.43 7.24 -7.97
N ASP A 89 -20.08 6.36 -8.90
CA ASP A 89 -21.00 5.37 -9.49
C ASP A 89 -21.02 4.05 -8.69
N ASP A 90 -20.21 3.92 -7.64
CA ASP A 90 -20.16 2.74 -6.76
C ASP A 90 -21.15 2.91 -5.58
N PRO A 91 -22.24 2.13 -5.53
CA PRO A 91 -23.23 2.24 -4.46
C PRO A 91 -22.69 1.82 -3.09
N ASP A 92 -21.74 0.88 -3.01
CA ASP A 92 -21.18 0.44 -1.73
C ASP A 92 -20.34 1.56 -1.11
N PHE A 93 -19.54 2.26 -1.93
CA PHE A 93 -18.80 3.45 -1.48
C PHE A 93 -19.74 4.58 -1.05
N MET A 94 -20.78 4.86 -1.84
CA MET A 94 -21.70 5.98 -1.59
C MET A 94 -22.62 5.75 -0.38
N ALA A 95 -22.88 4.50 -0.01
CA ALA A 95 -23.74 4.14 1.12
C ALA A 95 -22.97 3.95 2.45
N HIS A 96 -21.64 3.80 2.41
CA HIS A 96 -20.84 3.53 3.60
C HIS A 96 -20.61 4.78 4.45
N ASP A 97 -20.83 4.68 5.76
CA ASP A 97 -20.53 5.74 6.70
C ASP A 97 -19.12 5.56 7.29
N PHE A 98 -18.16 6.27 6.69
CA PHE A 98 -16.76 6.26 7.12
C PHE A 98 -16.52 6.91 8.49
N ALA A 99 -17.49 7.60 9.09
CA ALA A 99 -17.30 8.25 10.39
C ALA A 99 -17.12 7.26 11.55
N ALA A 100 -17.59 6.02 11.38
CA ALA A 100 -17.42 4.94 12.34
C ALA A 100 -16.07 4.21 12.20
N ASP A 101 -15.34 4.44 11.11
CA ASP A 101 -14.11 3.72 10.80
C ASP A 101 -12.91 4.33 11.52
N ASN A 102 -12.03 3.48 12.05
CA ASN A 102 -10.75 3.92 12.59
C ASN A 102 -9.65 3.89 11.51
N ILE A 103 -9.88 4.62 10.42
CA ILE A 103 -9.08 4.58 9.19
C ILE A 103 -7.58 4.73 9.48
N ALA A 104 -7.19 5.69 10.31
CA ALA A 104 -5.80 5.95 10.61
C ALA A 104 -5.10 4.76 11.30
N ALA A 105 -5.77 4.14 12.28
CA ALA A 105 -5.22 2.99 12.99
C ALA A 105 -5.20 1.75 12.10
N ASP A 106 -6.21 1.56 11.27
CA ASP A 106 -6.29 0.43 10.33
C ASP A 106 -5.18 0.51 9.29
N ILE A 107 -4.89 1.70 8.75
CA ILE A 107 -3.74 1.92 7.86
C ILE A 107 -2.43 1.58 8.58
N GLU A 108 -2.21 2.13 9.77
CA GLU A 108 -0.94 1.91 10.50
C GLU A 108 -0.69 0.43 10.81
N GLN A 109 -1.73 -0.32 11.16
CA GLN A 109 -1.62 -1.74 11.49
C GLN A 109 -1.55 -2.65 10.26
N SER A 110 -2.00 -2.16 9.09
CA SER A 110 -2.05 -2.96 7.87
C SER A 110 -0.83 -2.77 6.98
N GLU A 111 -0.19 -1.60 7.02
CA GLU A 111 0.91 -1.21 6.12
C GLU A 111 2.30 -1.44 6.71
N LYS A 112 2.39 -1.93 7.96
CA LYS A 112 3.65 -2.24 8.65
C LYS A 112 3.83 -3.73 8.89
#